data_AF-A0A0K2LEM2-F1
#
_entry.id   AF-A0A0K2LEM2-F1
#
_cell.length_a   1.000
_cell.length_b   1.000
_cell.length_c   1.000
_cell.angle_alpha   90.00
_cell.angle_beta   90.00
_cell.angle_gamma   90.00
#
_symmetry.space_group_name_H-M   'P 1'
#
loop_
_entity.id
_entity.type
_entity.pdbx_description
1 polymer ?
#
loop_
_entity_poly.entity_id
_entity_poly.type
_entity_poly.pdbx_seq_one_letter_code
_entity_poly.pdbx_strand_id
1 'polypeptide(L)' 'MINDDKKLLEYMSNFYKTPVDLLTEKYTMEQLQDAYNEIVQKTRYQRYLDSDKTLPSEYVIKEFSPL' A
#
# COMPACT_ATOMS: atom_id res chain seq x y z
N MET A 1 11.15 -5.13 17.44
CA MET A 1 9.83 -5.79 17.57
C MET A 1 8.80 -4.81 18.11
N ILE A 2 8.69 -4.51 19.42
CA ILE A 2 7.65 -3.57 19.95
C ILE A 2 7.62 -2.19 19.26
N ASN A 3 8.79 -1.68 18.83
CA ASN A 3 8.88 -0.37 18.16
C ASN A 3 8.35 -0.37 16.72
N ASP A 4 8.35 -1.51 16.04
CA ASP A 4 7.90 -1.61 14.66
C ASP A 4 6.38 -1.77 14.61
N ASP A 5 5.82 -2.55 15.55
CA ASP A 5 4.38 -2.74 15.71
C ASP A 5 3.66 -1.44 16.05
N LYS A 6 4.23 -0.64 16.97
CA LYS A 6 3.64 0.65 17.35
C LYS A 6 3.66 1.66 16.20
N LYS A 7 4.74 1.68 15.41
CA LYS A 7 4.85 2.53 14.22
C LYS A 7 3.87 2.11 13.12
N LEU A 8 3.69 0.81 12.93
CA LEU A 8 2.70 0.28 12.00
C LEU A 8 1.29 0.74 12.41
N LEU A 9 0.94 0.59 13.69
CA LEU A 9 -0.35 1.01 14.21
C LEU A 9 -0.57 2.53 14.07
N GLU A 10 0.42 3.35 14.39
CA GLU A 10 0.33 4.80 14.19
C GLU A 10 0.19 5.16 12.71
N TYR A 11 0.92 4.49 11.82
CA TYR A 11 0.80 4.70 10.37
C TYR A 11 -0.61 4.36 9.88
N MET A 12 -1.11 3.18 10.24
CA MET A 12 -2.43 2.69 9.82
C MET A 12 -3.55 3.55 10.40
N SER A 13 -3.42 3.98 11.67
CA SER A 13 -4.32 4.91 12.32
C SER A 13 -4.44 6.22 11.55
N ASN A 14 -3.30 6.79 11.16
CA ASN A 14 -3.26 8.02 10.37
C ASN A 14 -3.81 7.81 8.94
N PHE A 15 -3.48 6.68 8.30
CA PHE A 15 -3.91 6.37 6.94
C PHE A 15 -5.42 6.17 6.84
N TYR A 16 -6.01 5.38 7.74
CA TYR A 16 -7.44 5.10 7.79
C TYR A 16 -8.24 6.10 8.64
N LYS A 17 -7.58 7.11 9.22
CA LYS A 17 -8.18 8.07 10.17
C LYS A 17 -8.99 7.38 11.28
N THR A 18 -8.48 6.26 11.77
CA THR A 18 -9.16 5.38 12.72
C THR A 18 -8.28 5.23 13.95
N PRO A 19 -8.82 5.34 15.19
CA PRO A 19 -8.03 5.18 16.40
C PRO A 19 -7.29 3.84 16.44
N VAL A 20 -6.06 3.84 16.98
CA VAL A 20 -5.23 2.64 17.15
C VAL A 20 -5.97 1.54 17.90
N ASP A 21 -6.68 1.90 18.98
CA ASP A 21 -7.41 0.95 19.81
C ASP A 21 -8.45 0.17 18.99
N LEU A 22 -9.13 0.87 18.08
CA LEU A 22 -10.17 0.30 17.22
C LEU A 22 -9.59 -0.54 16.08
N LEU A 23 -8.36 -0.24 15.65
CA LEU A 23 -7.61 -1.08 14.71
C LEU A 23 -7.16 -2.38 15.36
N THR A 24 -6.66 -2.33 16.60
CA THR A 24 -6.22 -3.52 17.35
C THR A 24 -7.38 -4.40 17.81
N GLU A 25 -8.58 -3.83 18.00
CA GLU A 25 -9.78 -4.59 18.33
C GLU A 25 -10.35 -5.35 17.12
N LYS A 26 -10.25 -4.75 15.93
CA LYS A 26 -10.84 -5.31 14.70
C LYS A 26 -9.89 -6.18 13.87
N TYR A 27 -8.59 -5.95 13.96
CA TYR A 27 -7.60 -6.56 13.09
C TYR A 27 -6.40 -7.08 13.88
N THR A 28 -5.85 -8.20 13.43
CA THR A 28 -4.59 -8.70 13.96
C THR A 28 -3.41 -7.91 13.42
N MET A 29 -2.28 -7.93 14.13
CA MET A 29 -1.05 -7.27 13.66
C MET A 29 -0.58 -7.80 12.29
N GLU A 30 -0.78 -9.07 12.00
CA GLU A 30 -0.47 -9.66 10.68
C GLU A 30 -1.33 -9.05 9.57
N GLN A 31 -2.64 -8.90 9.79
CA GLN A 31 -3.54 -8.28 8.82
C GLN A 31 -3.20 -6.81 8.56
N LEU A 32 -2.79 -6.08 9.61
CA LEU A 32 -2.33 -4.71 9.49
C LEU A 32 -0.99 -4.63 8.73
N GLN A 33 -0.10 -5.60 8.93
CA GLN A 33 1.17 -5.68 8.24
C GLN A 33 1.00 -5.99 6.75
N ASP A 34 0.08 -6.89 6.40
CA ASP A 34 -0.28 -7.20 5.00
C ASP A 34 -0.89 -5.99 4.29
N ALA A 35 -1.83 -5.31 4.95
CA ALA A 35 -2.43 -4.09 4.40
C ALA A 35 -1.38 -2.98 4.20
N TYR A 36 -0.46 -2.80 5.14
CA TYR A 36 0.67 -1.88 4.98
C TYR A 36 1.56 -2.26 3.80
N ASN A 37 1.89 -3.54 3.64
CA ASN A 37 2.69 -4.03 2.51
C ASN A 37 1.99 -3.73 1.18
N GLU A 38 0.67 -3.93 1.10
CA GLU A 38 -0.13 -3.61 -0.08
C GLU A 38 -0.11 -2.10 -0.39
N ILE A 39 -0.30 -1.24 0.61
CA ILE A 39 -0.22 0.23 0.46
C ILE A 39 1.17 0.63 -0.05
N VAL A 40 2.23 0.08 0.53
CA VAL A 40 3.61 0.38 0.12
C VAL A 40 3.88 -0.11 -1.30
N GLN A 41 3.44 -1.31 -1.66
CA GLN A 41 3.60 -1.83 -3.01
C GLN A 41 2.84 -0.97 -4.03
N LYS A 42 1.58 -0.64 -3.78
CA LYS A 42 0.79 0.25 -4.63
C LYS A 42 1.44 1.62 -4.78
N THR A 43 1.93 2.20 -3.69
CA THR A 43 2.61 3.51 -3.71
C THR A 43 3.93 3.46 -4.48
N ARG A 44 4.71 2.39 -4.31
CA ARG A 44 5.96 2.18 -5.05
C ARG A 44 5.71 1.93 -6.52
N TYR A 45 4.69 1.14 -6.85
CA TYR A 45 4.27 0.88 -8.22
C TYR A 45 3.77 2.14 -8.91
N GLN A 46 2.96 2.95 -8.22
CA GLN A 46 2.54 4.26 -8.73
C GLN A 46 3.73 5.19 -8.97
N ARG A 47 4.69 5.25 -8.03
CA ARG A 47 5.93 6.02 -8.24
C ARG A 47 6.75 5.49 -9.42
N TYR A 48 6.82 4.17 -9.59
CA TYR A 48 7.49 3.55 -10.73
C TYR A 48 6.84 4.05 -12.03
N LEU A 49 5.51 3.93 -12.18
CA LEU A 49 4.76 4.44 -13.33
C LEU A 49 4.94 5.96 -13.56
N ASP A 50 4.93 6.76 -12.48
CA ASP A 50 5.08 8.21 -12.57
C ASP A 50 6.53 8.64 -12.87
N SER A 51 7.52 7.84 -12.46
CA SER A 51 8.94 8.03 -12.78
C SER A 51 9.28 7.53 -14.19
N ASP A 52 8.49 6.60 -14.73
CA ASP A 52 8.62 6.06 -16.08
C ASP A 52 7.89 6.92 -17.13
N LYS A 53 7.83 8.24 -16.93
CA LYS A 53 7.41 9.22 -17.97
C LYS A 53 8.36 9.27 -19.18
N THR A 54 9.35 8.39 -19.25
CA THR A 54 10.16 8.09 -20.44
C THR A 54 9.78 6.80 -21.16
N LEU A 55 8.80 6.02 -20.67
CA LEU A 55 8.27 4.91 -21.48
C LEU A 55 7.18 5.44 -22.41
N PRO A 56 7.33 5.24 -23.74
CA PRO A 56 6.31 5.62 -24.68
C PRO A 56 5.04 4.87 -24.34
N SER A 57 3.93 5.62 -24.25
CA SER A 57 2.56 5.18 -23.96
C SER A 57 2.00 4.10 -24.91
N GLU A 58 2.83 3.56 -25.80
CA GLU A 58 2.52 2.49 -26.75
C GLU A 58 2.57 1.09 -26.11
N TYR A 59 3.32 0.90 -25.01
CA TYR A 59 3.52 -0.43 -24.43
C TYR A 59 2.39 -0.94 -23.53
N VAL A 60 1.48 -0.05 -23.07
CA VAL A 60 0.41 -0.44 -22.13
C VAL A 60 -0.86 -0.95 -22.85
N ILE A 61 -1.00 -0.73 -24.17
CA ILE A 61 -2.23 -1.06 -24.91
C ILE A 61 -2.22 -2.50 -25.48
N LYS A 62 -1.06 -3.17 -25.55
CA LYS A 62 -0.96 -4.48 -26.21
C LYS A 62 -1.35 -5.69 -25.35
N GLU A 63 -1.26 -5.59 -24.03
CA GLU A 63 -1.59 -6.69 -23.10
C GLU A 63 -3.09 -6.79 -22.75
N PHE A 64 -3.92 -5.81 -23.16
CA PHE A 64 -5.36 -5.76 -22.84
C PHE A 64 -6.28 -5.70 -24.06
N SER A 65 -5.78 -5.98 -25.26
CA SER A 65 -6.63 -6.14 -26.44
C SER A 65 -6.95 -7.63 -26.63
N PRO A 66 -8.18 -8.09 -26.33
CA PRO A 66 -8.61 -9.41 -26.76
C PRO A 66 -8.83 -9.36 -28.29
N LEU A 67 -8.08 -10.17 -29.03
CA LEU A 67 -8.49 -10.60 -30.37
C LEU A 67 -9.54 -11.70 -30.24
#